data_AF-A0A8T4G098-F1
#
_entry.id   AF-A0A8T4G098-F1
#
_cell.length_a   1.000
_cell.length_b   1.000
_cell.length_c   1.000
_cell.angle_alpha   90.00
_cell.angle_beta   90.00
_cell.angle_gamma   90.00
#
_symmetry.space_group_name_H-M   'P 1'
#
loop_
_entity.id
_entity.type
_entity.pdbx_description
1 polymer ?
#
loop_
_entity_poly.entity_id
_entity_poly.type
_entity_poly.pdbx_seq_one_letter_code
_entity_poly.pdbx_strand_id
1 'polypeptide(L)'
;MKKASLILCFLLLISQTPLIKAEEQPQVVVEVNPNLELFAVVYILAFNGSDEFIIAPQSYVKDVLTYFAPYKDHPAVYLMRETFPKDLPWHLRDTSIRQWSDQLFRMKYLGNESDELLSGLLRELIHFAKEANFMDFYKLHRNDYEQAVNQSKMALKPKYVLRLDALFNRSYQSYRVELSYSLAIHDHAAILNNTAYYIGHAVHINSSQANFYYAWVGIHEFAHTFVDPIIYKHAQELLSVDYYLKAVKNEWAYASYDGHFYTNYGYIEENLVEAVANYVLLSDYPAFSKWRILQDAAVGYPLVGDFLSDIEKMNKTLDVYISQLPEHMKNWATSNNVTKYFWERTPITGFLALDRSYKMGRIVIVYGTQNPDKDGIEYDRQTAFELKEKLENSVAWGKYSTKPIITVKSDKELTEDDLRQNLILIGGPVANEITKKVSPELPLNFVFSEKRWEIRKNLSNVQEFYAFHFFNGSVVQILANSTVPYGYPLQIFEVIRNPWNRSNFIMVLAGIDRYCTRKIARGMLVEKPISYLVESGDYVESGFYMQP
;
A
#
# COMPACT_ATOMS: atom_id res chain seq x y z
N MET A 1 -39.10 47.96 41.85
CA MET A 1 -38.70 48.13 40.43
C MET A 1 -37.29 47.65 40.08
N LYS A 2 -36.29 47.67 40.98
CA LYS A 2 -34.89 47.33 40.62
C LYS A 2 -34.57 45.82 40.39
N LYS A 3 -35.36 44.89 40.95
CA LYS A 3 -35.11 43.43 40.78
C LYS A 3 -35.69 42.86 39.48
N ALA A 4 -36.80 43.42 38.98
CA ALA A 4 -37.44 42.95 37.75
C ALA A 4 -36.65 43.36 36.48
N SER A 5 -36.08 44.56 36.44
CA SER A 5 -35.21 44.99 35.34
C SER A 5 -33.90 44.20 35.26
N LEU A 6 -33.36 43.75 36.39
CA LEU A 6 -32.12 42.97 36.38
C LEU A 6 -32.33 41.57 35.78
N ILE A 7 -33.47 40.94 36.10
CA ILE A 7 -33.86 39.62 35.56
C ILE A 7 -34.14 39.73 34.05
N LEU A 8 -34.79 40.82 33.61
CA LEU A 8 -35.07 41.04 32.20
C LEU A 8 -33.79 41.27 31.39
N CYS A 9 -32.82 42.01 31.93
CA CYS A 9 -31.50 42.19 31.29
C CYS A 9 -30.70 40.88 31.24
N PHE A 10 -30.79 40.02 32.26
CA PHE A 10 -30.12 38.72 32.28
C PHE A 10 -30.73 37.75 31.26
N LEU A 11 -32.06 37.73 31.12
CA LEU A 11 -32.75 36.92 30.11
C LEU A 11 -32.49 37.41 28.68
N LEU A 12 -32.36 38.72 28.47
CA LEU A 12 -31.97 39.29 27.17
C LEU A 12 -30.52 38.95 26.80
N LEU A 13 -29.60 38.93 27.76
CA LEU A 13 -28.21 38.49 27.55
C LEU A 13 -28.08 37.00 27.22
N ILE A 14 -28.93 36.14 27.80
CA ILE A 14 -28.99 34.70 27.45
C ILE A 14 -29.67 34.50 26.08
N SER A 15 -30.61 35.36 25.68
CA SER A 15 -31.22 35.29 24.34
C SER A 15 -30.32 35.79 23.20
N GLN A 16 -29.21 36.46 23.53
CA GLN A 16 -28.23 36.97 22.57
C GLN A 16 -26.92 36.18 22.54
N THR A 17 -26.76 35.15 23.38
CA THR A 17 -25.74 34.15 23.07
C THR A 17 -26.18 33.49 21.77
N PRO A 18 -25.38 33.56 20.68
CA PRO A 18 -25.68 32.72 19.54
C PRO A 18 -25.83 31.31 20.09
N LEU A 19 -26.98 30.68 19.83
CA LEU A 19 -27.05 29.23 19.92
C LEU A 19 -25.89 28.79 19.05
N ILE A 20 -24.77 28.40 19.67
CA ILE A 20 -23.75 27.64 19.00
C ILE A 20 -24.55 26.41 18.61
N LYS A 21 -25.04 26.38 17.36
CA LYS A 21 -25.41 25.14 16.70
C LYS A 21 -24.21 24.26 17.03
N ALA A 22 -24.40 23.25 17.86
CA ALA A 22 -23.43 22.19 17.93
C ALA A 22 -23.23 21.80 16.47
N GLU A 23 -22.07 22.11 15.90
CA GLU A 23 -21.78 21.69 14.53
C GLU A 23 -21.99 20.19 14.54
N GLU A 24 -23.04 19.74 13.83
CA GLU A 24 -23.28 18.33 13.67
C GLU A 24 -22.01 17.76 13.08
N GLN A 25 -21.35 16.90 13.87
CA GLN A 25 -20.11 16.28 13.45
C GLN A 25 -20.35 15.58 12.12
N PRO A 26 -19.42 15.70 11.14
CA PRO A 26 -19.60 15.09 9.84
C PRO A 26 -19.86 13.59 10.02
N GLN A 27 -20.95 13.11 9.42
CA GLN A 27 -21.33 11.71 9.52
C GLN A 27 -20.39 10.86 8.66
N VAL A 28 -19.60 10.01 9.31
CA VAL A 28 -18.80 8.97 8.66
C VAL A 28 -19.60 7.67 8.65
N VAL A 29 -19.91 7.15 7.47
CA VAL A 29 -20.60 5.87 7.27
C VAL A 29 -19.65 4.92 6.57
N VAL A 30 -19.58 3.68 7.03
CA VAL A 30 -18.82 2.61 6.38
C VAL A 30 -19.74 1.42 6.21
N GLU A 31 -19.90 0.92 5.00
CA GLU A 31 -20.76 -0.22 4.72
C GLU A 31 -20.24 -1.07 3.57
N VAL A 32 -20.72 -2.32 3.53
CA VAL A 32 -20.67 -3.10 2.30
C VAL A 32 -21.77 -2.56 1.39
N ASN A 33 -21.43 -2.22 0.16
CA ASN A 33 -22.39 -1.68 -0.79
C ASN A 33 -23.09 -2.83 -1.52
N PRO A 34 -24.44 -2.90 -1.53
CA PRO A 34 -25.16 -4.01 -2.16
C PRO A 34 -25.00 -4.10 -3.68
N ASN A 35 -24.73 -2.98 -4.37
CA ASN A 35 -24.45 -3.01 -5.82
C ASN A 35 -23.04 -3.57 -6.11
N LEU A 36 -22.05 -3.17 -5.30
CA LEU A 36 -20.69 -3.73 -5.42
C LEU A 36 -20.68 -5.22 -5.09
N GLU A 37 -21.44 -5.64 -4.07
CA GLU A 37 -21.53 -7.04 -3.69
C GLU A 37 -22.32 -7.88 -4.71
N LEU A 38 -23.38 -7.33 -5.32
CA LEU A 38 -24.08 -7.98 -6.44
C LEU A 38 -23.11 -8.26 -7.61
N PHE A 39 -22.30 -7.27 -7.96
CA PHE A 39 -21.25 -7.41 -8.96
C PHE A 39 -20.26 -8.51 -8.58
N ALA A 40 -19.78 -8.51 -7.34
CA ALA A 40 -18.84 -9.51 -6.83
C ALA A 40 -19.41 -10.93 -6.82
N VAL A 41 -20.68 -11.11 -6.46
CA VAL A 41 -21.38 -12.41 -6.47
C VAL A 41 -21.46 -12.99 -7.88
N VAL A 42 -21.86 -12.18 -8.87
CA VAL A 42 -21.91 -12.62 -10.27
C VAL A 42 -20.51 -12.90 -10.80
N TYR A 43 -19.50 -12.13 -10.36
CA TYR A 43 -18.09 -12.39 -10.66
C TYR A 43 -17.61 -13.74 -10.11
N ILE A 44 -17.95 -14.08 -8.85
CA ILE A 44 -17.65 -15.39 -8.26
C ILE A 44 -18.25 -16.53 -9.09
N LEU A 45 -19.51 -16.39 -9.55
CA LEU A 45 -20.15 -17.39 -10.40
C LEU A 45 -19.46 -17.50 -11.77
N ALA A 46 -19.08 -16.36 -12.35
CA ALA A 46 -18.39 -16.31 -13.64
C ALA A 46 -17.07 -17.08 -13.61
N PHE A 47 -16.28 -16.94 -12.55
CA PHE A 47 -14.97 -17.57 -12.43
C PHE A 47 -14.91 -18.74 -11.44
N ASN A 48 -16.08 -19.27 -11.06
CA ASN A 48 -16.24 -20.41 -10.16
C ASN A 48 -15.39 -20.29 -8.88
N GLY A 49 -15.35 -19.09 -8.29
CA GLY A 49 -14.61 -18.84 -7.04
C GLY A 49 -13.08 -18.88 -7.13
N SER A 50 -12.50 -18.90 -8.33
CA SER A 50 -11.06 -19.22 -8.54
C SER A 50 -10.21 -18.10 -9.17
N ASP A 51 -10.76 -16.90 -9.29
CA ASP A 51 -10.03 -15.74 -9.82
C ASP A 51 -9.30 -14.97 -8.71
N GLU A 52 -8.18 -14.35 -9.04
CA GLU A 52 -7.31 -13.66 -8.09
C GLU A 52 -7.91 -12.38 -7.50
N PHE A 53 -8.89 -11.77 -8.18
CA PHE A 53 -9.64 -10.64 -7.64
C PHE A 53 -10.66 -11.06 -6.57
N ILE A 54 -10.96 -12.35 -6.43
CA ILE A 54 -11.91 -12.84 -5.41
C ILE A 54 -11.18 -12.93 -4.07
N ILE A 55 -11.59 -12.07 -3.13
CA ILE A 55 -10.98 -11.95 -1.80
C ILE A 55 -11.87 -12.49 -0.67
N ALA A 56 -13.11 -12.86 -0.98
CA ALA A 56 -14.03 -13.44 -0.01
C ALA A 56 -13.44 -14.70 0.67
N PRO A 57 -13.76 -14.93 1.97
CA PRO A 57 -13.46 -16.20 2.61
C PRO A 57 -14.05 -17.37 1.83
N GLN A 58 -13.32 -18.49 1.80
CA GLN A 58 -13.73 -19.69 1.03
C GLN A 58 -15.09 -20.25 1.47
N SER A 59 -15.47 -20.06 2.74
CA SER A 59 -16.81 -20.40 3.22
C SER A 59 -17.89 -19.57 2.51
N TYR A 60 -17.69 -18.27 2.39
CA TYR A 60 -18.62 -17.38 1.71
C TYR A 60 -18.67 -17.66 0.20
N VAL A 61 -17.52 -17.91 -0.44
CA VAL A 61 -17.47 -18.33 -1.85
C VAL A 61 -18.31 -19.60 -2.07
N LYS A 62 -18.22 -20.57 -1.17
CA LYS A 62 -19.04 -21.78 -1.22
C LYS A 62 -20.53 -21.48 -1.05
N ASP A 63 -20.89 -20.57 -0.15
CA ASP A 63 -22.28 -20.16 0.05
C ASP A 63 -22.85 -19.49 -1.21
N VAL A 64 -22.09 -18.60 -1.86
CA VAL A 64 -22.44 -18.00 -3.15
C VAL A 64 -22.67 -19.08 -4.21
N LEU A 65 -21.71 -19.97 -4.42
CA LEU A 65 -21.80 -21.02 -5.44
C LEU A 65 -22.96 -22.00 -5.16
N THR A 66 -23.32 -22.19 -3.90
CA THR A 66 -24.43 -23.08 -3.50
C THR A 66 -25.78 -22.39 -3.68
N TYR A 67 -25.94 -21.18 -3.14
CA TYR A 67 -27.20 -20.43 -3.18
C TYR A 67 -27.59 -20.08 -4.63
N PHE A 68 -26.63 -19.65 -5.43
CA PHE A 68 -26.85 -19.22 -6.82
C PHE A 68 -26.59 -20.30 -7.86
N ALA A 69 -26.40 -21.57 -7.45
CA ALA A 69 -26.22 -22.70 -8.38
C ALA A 69 -27.28 -22.78 -9.49
N PRO A 70 -28.58 -22.49 -9.25
CA PRO A 70 -29.61 -22.49 -10.30
C PRO A 70 -29.40 -21.44 -11.39
N TYR A 71 -28.61 -20.39 -11.11
CA TYR A 71 -28.39 -19.23 -12.00
C TYR A 71 -27.00 -19.22 -12.64
N LYS A 72 -26.25 -20.34 -12.57
CA LYS A 72 -24.90 -20.44 -13.14
C LYS A 72 -24.83 -20.18 -14.66
N ASP A 73 -25.95 -20.38 -15.35
CA ASP A 73 -26.12 -20.19 -16.79
C ASP A 73 -26.96 -18.92 -17.09
N HIS A 74 -27.11 -18.00 -16.12
CA HIS A 74 -27.79 -16.73 -16.33
C HIS A 74 -26.97 -15.82 -17.28
N PRO A 75 -27.59 -15.04 -18.18
CA PRO A 75 -26.87 -14.15 -19.13
C PRO A 75 -25.82 -13.24 -18.48
N ALA A 76 -26.10 -12.70 -17.29
CA ALA A 76 -25.16 -11.92 -16.50
C ALA A 76 -23.81 -12.64 -16.26
N VAL A 77 -23.82 -13.95 -16.02
CA VAL A 77 -22.60 -14.75 -15.77
C VAL A 77 -21.75 -14.85 -17.03
N TYR A 78 -22.36 -14.97 -18.20
CA TYR A 78 -21.64 -14.98 -19.47
C TYR A 78 -21.07 -13.61 -19.81
N LEU A 79 -21.87 -12.55 -19.73
CA LEU A 79 -21.42 -11.18 -19.99
C LEU A 79 -20.33 -10.73 -19.02
N MET A 80 -20.33 -11.23 -17.78
CA MET A 80 -19.24 -10.99 -16.83
C MET A 80 -17.89 -11.49 -17.35
N ARG A 81 -17.85 -12.69 -17.94
CA ARG A 81 -16.63 -13.26 -18.54
C ARG A 81 -16.18 -12.49 -19.78
N GLU A 82 -17.12 -12.02 -20.59
CA GLU A 82 -16.83 -11.21 -21.77
C GLU A 82 -16.34 -9.81 -21.42
N THR A 83 -16.87 -9.21 -20.36
CA THR A 83 -16.50 -7.85 -19.91
C THR A 83 -15.17 -7.85 -19.18
N PHE A 84 -14.85 -8.91 -18.42
CA PHE A 84 -13.60 -9.05 -17.66
C PHE A 84 -12.82 -10.33 -18.01
N PRO A 85 -12.39 -10.53 -19.27
CA PRO A 85 -11.71 -11.75 -19.69
C PRO A 85 -10.48 -12.07 -18.82
N LYS A 86 -10.29 -13.36 -18.51
CA LYS A 86 -9.21 -13.84 -17.63
C LYS A 86 -7.82 -13.72 -18.27
N ASP A 87 -7.76 -13.65 -19.59
CA ASP A 87 -6.53 -13.50 -20.37
C ASP A 87 -6.06 -12.05 -20.52
N LEU A 88 -6.86 -11.06 -20.08
CA LEU A 88 -6.40 -9.69 -19.99
C LEU A 88 -5.29 -9.54 -18.93
N PRO A 89 -4.26 -8.71 -19.20
CA PRO A 89 -3.27 -8.34 -18.19
C PRO A 89 -3.92 -7.84 -16.90
N TRP A 90 -3.36 -8.24 -15.76
CA TRP A 90 -3.88 -7.93 -14.43
C TRP A 90 -4.23 -6.45 -14.24
N HIS A 91 -3.30 -5.54 -14.57
CA HIS A 91 -3.48 -4.10 -14.42
C HIS A 91 -4.62 -3.52 -15.27
N LEU A 92 -4.91 -4.11 -16.44
CA LEU A 92 -6.05 -3.71 -17.25
C LEU A 92 -7.36 -4.20 -16.63
N ARG A 93 -7.40 -5.44 -16.12
CA ARG A 93 -8.58 -5.97 -15.40
C ARG A 93 -8.88 -5.16 -14.15
N ASP A 94 -7.86 -4.84 -13.36
CA ASP A 94 -7.95 -3.99 -12.18
C ASP A 94 -8.55 -2.62 -12.52
N THR A 95 -8.03 -1.96 -13.56
CA THR A 95 -8.56 -0.68 -14.05
C THR A 95 -10.02 -0.80 -14.49
N SER A 96 -10.39 -1.86 -15.23
CA SER A 96 -11.76 -2.08 -15.68
C SER A 96 -12.72 -2.34 -14.51
N ILE A 97 -12.31 -3.14 -13.51
CA ILE A 97 -13.09 -3.41 -12.30
C ILE A 97 -13.33 -2.11 -11.53
N ARG A 98 -12.29 -1.29 -11.36
CA ARG A 98 -12.39 0.03 -10.72
C ARG A 98 -13.38 0.93 -11.46
N GLN A 99 -13.23 1.09 -12.77
CA GLN A 99 -14.13 1.92 -13.59
C GLN A 99 -15.58 1.43 -13.53
N TRP A 100 -15.79 0.10 -13.51
CA TRP A 100 -17.11 -0.48 -13.37
C TRP A 100 -17.72 -0.18 -11.99
N SER A 101 -16.93 -0.30 -10.92
CA SER A 101 -17.39 0.03 -9.57
C SER A 101 -17.79 1.49 -9.41
N ASP A 102 -17.11 2.43 -10.09
CA ASP A 102 -17.49 3.86 -10.12
C ASP A 102 -18.91 4.06 -10.69
N GLN A 103 -19.30 3.27 -11.69
CA GLN A 103 -20.66 3.32 -12.24
C GLN A 103 -21.70 2.77 -11.25
N LEU A 104 -21.38 1.66 -10.58
CA LEU A 104 -22.31 0.95 -9.71
C LEU A 104 -22.65 1.69 -8.41
N PHE A 105 -21.66 2.32 -7.76
CA PHE A 105 -21.89 2.97 -6.47
C PHE A 105 -22.78 4.23 -6.60
N ARG A 106 -22.77 4.89 -7.77
CA ARG A 106 -23.57 6.09 -8.05
C ARG A 106 -25.06 5.80 -8.20
N MET A 107 -25.42 4.54 -8.40
CA MET A 107 -26.80 4.11 -8.60
C MET A 107 -27.45 3.79 -7.26
N LYS A 108 -28.78 3.97 -7.17
CA LYS A 108 -29.53 3.30 -6.10
C LYS A 108 -29.41 1.79 -6.28
N TYR A 109 -29.90 1.02 -5.31
CA TYR A 109 -29.84 -0.42 -5.40
C TYR A 109 -30.45 -0.94 -6.72
N LEU A 110 -29.63 -1.62 -7.53
CA LEU A 110 -29.91 -1.99 -8.92
C LEU A 110 -31.16 -2.84 -9.06
N GLY A 111 -31.43 -3.74 -8.11
CA GLY A 111 -32.60 -4.61 -8.15
C GLY A 111 -33.95 -3.85 -8.11
N ASN A 112 -33.93 -2.56 -7.75
CA ASN A 112 -35.12 -1.70 -7.74
C ASN A 112 -35.26 -0.80 -8.98
N GLU A 113 -34.26 -0.77 -9.86
CA GLU A 113 -34.25 0.11 -11.03
C GLU A 113 -35.02 -0.49 -12.22
N SER A 114 -35.49 0.40 -13.10
CA SER A 114 -36.09 0.03 -14.40
C SER A 114 -34.99 -0.32 -15.41
N ASP A 115 -35.20 -1.37 -16.21
CA ASP A 115 -34.25 -1.82 -17.23
C ASP A 115 -34.43 -1.11 -18.60
N GLU A 116 -35.46 -0.26 -18.74
CA GLU A 116 -35.92 0.30 -20.03
C GLU A 116 -34.86 1.10 -20.80
N LEU A 117 -33.83 1.62 -20.12
CA LEU A 117 -32.76 2.44 -20.73
C LEU A 117 -31.35 1.85 -20.55
N LEU A 118 -31.22 0.65 -19.97
CA LEU A 118 -29.93 0.04 -19.66
C LEU A 118 -29.63 -1.10 -20.65
N SER A 119 -28.35 -1.32 -20.95
CA SER A 119 -27.91 -2.36 -21.89
C SER A 119 -26.69 -3.12 -21.38
N GLY A 120 -26.41 -4.27 -22.00
CA GLY A 120 -25.25 -5.10 -21.68
C GLY A 120 -25.27 -5.64 -20.25
N LEU A 121 -24.08 -5.73 -19.64
CA LEU A 121 -23.90 -6.34 -18.32
C LEU A 121 -24.74 -5.67 -17.23
N LEU A 122 -24.91 -4.34 -17.28
CA LEU A 122 -25.68 -3.61 -16.27
C LEU A 122 -27.15 -4.03 -16.26
N ARG A 123 -27.76 -4.20 -17.44
CA ARG A 123 -29.12 -4.71 -17.58
C ARG A 123 -29.23 -6.13 -17.00
N GLU A 124 -28.30 -7.01 -17.37
CA GLU A 124 -28.34 -8.40 -16.91
C GLU A 124 -28.07 -8.54 -15.40
N LEU A 125 -27.30 -7.64 -14.79
CA LEU A 125 -27.16 -7.60 -13.32
C LEU A 125 -28.49 -7.28 -12.63
N ILE A 126 -29.33 -6.42 -13.21
CA ILE A 126 -30.67 -6.12 -12.68
C ILE A 126 -31.58 -7.35 -12.78
N HIS A 127 -31.57 -8.03 -13.92
CA HIS A 127 -32.34 -9.27 -14.10
C HIS A 127 -31.88 -10.35 -13.11
N PHE A 128 -30.57 -10.56 -13.00
CA PHE A 128 -30.01 -11.51 -12.03
C PHE A 128 -30.44 -11.17 -10.59
N ALA A 129 -30.33 -9.90 -10.18
CA ALA A 129 -30.69 -9.48 -8.83
C ALA A 129 -32.16 -9.78 -8.48
N LYS A 130 -33.07 -9.58 -9.45
CA LYS A 130 -34.51 -9.82 -9.30
C LYS A 130 -34.83 -11.31 -9.33
N GLU A 131 -34.34 -12.04 -10.32
CA GLU A 131 -34.64 -13.47 -10.51
C GLU A 131 -34.04 -14.32 -9.39
N ALA A 132 -32.81 -14.01 -8.97
CA ALA A 132 -32.09 -14.77 -7.98
C ALA A 132 -32.36 -14.36 -6.52
N ASN A 133 -33.26 -13.39 -6.29
CA ASN A 133 -33.55 -12.82 -4.97
C ASN A 133 -32.28 -12.40 -4.22
N PHE A 134 -31.40 -11.64 -4.89
CA PHE A 134 -30.09 -11.29 -4.33
C PHE A 134 -30.17 -10.63 -2.96
N MET A 135 -31.17 -9.76 -2.72
CA MET A 135 -31.29 -9.07 -1.44
C MET A 135 -31.57 -9.99 -0.25
N ASP A 136 -32.13 -11.18 -0.47
CA ASP A 136 -32.34 -12.13 0.61
C ASP A 136 -31.03 -12.81 0.98
N PHE A 137 -30.21 -13.16 -0.01
CA PHE A 137 -28.83 -13.60 0.22
C PHE A 137 -28.00 -12.50 0.92
N TYR A 138 -28.08 -11.26 0.46
CA TYR A 138 -27.38 -10.13 1.06
C TYR A 138 -27.77 -9.94 2.54
N LYS A 139 -29.06 -10.03 2.88
CA LYS A 139 -29.53 -9.93 4.28
C LYS A 139 -29.07 -11.10 5.14
N LEU A 140 -28.99 -12.31 4.57
CA LEU A 140 -28.53 -13.51 5.27
C LEU A 140 -27.09 -13.34 5.78
N HIS A 141 -26.24 -12.66 5.00
CA HIS A 141 -24.83 -12.42 5.30
C HIS A 141 -24.54 -11.05 5.96
N ARG A 142 -25.58 -10.33 6.42
CA ARG A 142 -25.42 -8.99 7.01
C ARG A 142 -24.43 -8.95 8.17
N ASN A 143 -24.43 -9.97 9.01
CA ASN A 143 -23.51 -10.04 10.15
C ASN A 143 -22.05 -10.17 9.69
N ASP A 144 -21.80 -10.95 8.63
CA ASP A 144 -20.45 -11.12 8.06
C ASP A 144 -19.95 -9.78 7.50
N TYR A 145 -20.82 -9.05 6.80
CA TYR A 145 -20.51 -7.72 6.27
C TYR A 145 -20.21 -6.71 7.37
N GLU A 146 -21.05 -6.66 8.42
CA GLU A 146 -20.84 -5.77 9.56
C GLU A 146 -19.52 -6.07 10.29
N GLN A 147 -19.19 -7.35 10.44
CA GLN A 147 -17.92 -7.77 11.03
C GLN A 147 -16.73 -7.35 10.15
N ALA A 148 -16.85 -7.48 8.83
CA ALA A 148 -15.80 -7.16 7.88
C ALA A 148 -15.42 -5.67 7.90
N VAL A 149 -16.40 -4.77 8.07
CA VAL A 149 -16.17 -3.32 8.05
C VAL A 149 -15.95 -2.69 9.43
N ASN A 150 -16.12 -3.46 10.51
CA ASN A 150 -16.08 -2.93 11.88
C ASN A 150 -14.73 -2.28 12.22
N GLN A 151 -13.62 -2.85 11.77
CA GLN A 151 -12.30 -2.26 12.01
C GLN A 151 -12.15 -0.90 11.31
N SER A 152 -12.59 -0.79 10.06
CA SER A 152 -12.61 0.48 9.33
C SER A 152 -13.48 1.53 10.03
N LYS A 153 -14.66 1.14 10.54
CA LYS A 153 -15.54 2.01 11.36
C LYS A 153 -14.84 2.56 12.60
N MET A 154 -14.10 1.70 13.30
CA MET A 154 -13.37 2.07 14.52
C MET A 154 -12.13 2.93 14.23
N ALA A 155 -11.48 2.69 13.09
CA ALA A 155 -10.27 3.38 12.68
C ALA A 155 -10.54 4.81 12.18
N LEU A 156 -11.57 5.01 11.35
CA LEU A 156 -11.92 6.31 10.77
C LEU A 156 -12.70 7.19 11.76
N LYS A 157 -11.96 7.82 12.67
CA LYS A 157 -12.53 8.69 13.70
C LYS A 157 -13.00 10.04 13.11
N PRO A 158 -14.13 10.61 13.57
CA PRO A 158 -14.62 11.91 13.11
C PRO A 158 -13.58 13.04 13.19
N LYS A 159 -12.69 13.01 14.19
CA LYS A 159 -11.63 14.01 14.34
C LYS A 159 -10.66 14.09 13.16
N TYR A 160 -10.46 12.98 12.42
CA TYR A 160 -9.58 12.98 11.25
C TYR A 160 -10.24 13.70 10.08
N VAL A 161 -11.53 13.48 9.88
CA VAL A 161 -12.35 14.21 8.89
C VAL A 161 -12.40 15.69 9.21
N LEU A 162 -12.65 16.07 10.47
CA LEU A 162 -12.63 17.48 10.86
C LEU A 162 -11.28 18.16 10.60
N ARG A 163 -10.18 17.43 10.80
CA ARG A 163 -8.84 17.95 10.54
C ARG A 163 -8.59 18.13 9.03
N LEU A 164 -9.12 17.22 8.21
CA LEU A 164 -9.11 17.35 6.76
C LEU A 164 -9.93 18.59 6.35
N ASP A 165 -11.15 18.75 6.86
CA ASP A 165 -12.02 19.90 6.55
C ASP A 165 -11.34 21.24 6.88
N ALA A 166 -10.70 21.30 8.06
CA ALA A 166 -9.98 22.48 8.51
C ALA A 166 -8.80 22.85 7.59
N LEU A 167 -8.09 21.85 7.05
CA LEU A 167 -6.95 22.07 6.15
C LEU A 167 -7.37 22.75 4.84
N PHE A 168 -8.57 22.44 4.35
CA PHE A 168 -9.12 22.99 3.12
C PHE A 168 -10.11 24.13 3.32
N ASN A 169 -10.49 24.43 4.57
CA ASN A 169 -11.57 25.36 4.92
C ASN A 169 -12.87 25.05 4.14
N ARG A 170 -13.18 23.76 4.01
CA ARG A 170 -14.31 23.21 3.26
C ARG A 170 -14.72 21.91 3.92
N SER A 171 -16.01 21.63 3.96
CA SER A 171 -16.54 20.35 4.45
C SER A 171 -17.56 19.77 3.49
N TYR A 172 -17.71 18.44 3.55
CA TYR A 172 -18.82 17.72 2.94
C TYR A 172 -19.92 17.49 3.98
N GLN A 173 -21.15 17.29 3.51
CA GLN A 173 -22.28 16.95 4.37
C GLN A 173 -22.12 15.56 5.00
N SER A 174 -21.51 14.62 4.26
CA SER A 174 -21.27 13.27 4.71
C SER A 174 -20.01 12.70 4.06
N TYR A 175 -19.41 11.73 4.76
CA TYR A 175 -18.26 10.95 4.32
C TYR A 175 -18.69 9.49 4.34
N ARG A 176 -18.60 8.81 3.19
CA ARG A 176 -19.08 7.45 3.02
C ARG A 176 -17.97 6.55 2.50
N VAL A 177 -17.88 5.36 3.08
CA VAL A 177 -16.97 4.30 2.66
C VAL A 177 -17.81 3.14 2.17
N GLU A 178 -17.74 2.87 0.88
CA GLU A 178 -18.56 1.89 0.15
C GLU A 178 -17.65 0.74 -0.30
N LEU A 179 -17.73 -0.40 0.40
CA LEU A 179 -16.81 -1.51 0.20
C LEU A 179 -17.49 -2.69 -0.49
N SER A 180 -16.76 -3.37 -1.36
CA SER A 180 -17.04 -4.75 -1.78
C SER A 180 -16.52 -5.72 -0.71
N TYR A 181 -17.34 -6.69 -0.28
CA TYR A 181 -16.87 -7.73 0.64
C TYR A 181 -16.08 -8.81 -0.10
N SER A 182 -16.48 -9.11 -1.33
CA SER A 182 -16.06 -10.33 -2.01
C SER A 182 -15.04 -10.17 -3.13
N LEU A 183 -14.96 -8.97 -3.70
CA LEU A 183 -14.09 -8.66 -4.83
C LEU A 183 -13.12 -7.53 -4.48
N ALA A 184 -11.84 -7.71 -4.79
CA ALA A 184 -10.85 -6.64 -4.76
C ALA A 184 -11.22 -5.57 -5.78
N ILE A 185 -11.37 -4.34 -5.29
CA ILE A 185 -11.62 -3.15 -6.09
C ILE A 185 -10.51 -2.18 -5.72
N HIS A 186 -9.78 -1.69 -6.73
CA HIS A 186 -8.80 -0.62 -6.55
C HIS A 186 -9.46 0.57 -5.85
N ASP A 187 -8.91 0.98 -4.71
CA ASP A 187 -9.47 2.04 -3.88
C ASP A 187 -9.52 3.36 -4.68
N HIS A 188 -10.62 4.09 -4.61
CA HIS A 188 -10.75 5.37 -5.30
C HIS A 188 -11.79 6.28 -4.64
N ALA A 189 -11.67 7.57 -4.94
CA ALA A 189 -12.54 8.60 -4.41
C ALA A 189 -13.61 9.07 -5.41
N ALA A 190 -14.73 9.57 -4.87
CA ALA A 190 -15.72 10.28 -5.67
C ALA A 190 -16.49 11.33 -4.86
N ILE A 191 -17.14 12.25 -5.59
CA ILE A 191 -18.05 13.24 -5.01
C ILE A 191 -19.43 13.06 -5.64
N LEU A 192 -20.48 13.01 -4.81
CA LEU A 192 -21.87 13.01 -5.26
C LEU A 192 -22.74 13.75 -4.23
N ASN A 193 -23.53 14.73 -4.68
CA ASN A 193 -24.49 15.47 -3.85
C ASN A 193 -23.90 15.99 -2.51
N ASN A 194 -22.72 16.63 -2.57
CA ASN A 194 -22.00 17.14 -1.40
C ASN A 194 -21.61 16.05 -0.36
N THR A 195 -21.43 14.81 -0.82
CA THR A 195 -20.90 13.69 -0.04
C THR A 195 -19.59 13.23 -0.66
N ALA A 196 -18.56 13.04 0.16
CA ALA A 196 -17.30 12.43 -0.24
C ALA A 196 -17.38 10.91 -0.07
N TYR A 197 -16.94 10.18 -1.09
CA TYR A 197 -16.95 8.72 -1.11
C TYR A 197 -15.52 8.20 -1.21
N TYR A 198 -15.24 7.18 -0.41
CA TYR A 198 -14.18 6.19 -0.63
C TYR A 198 -14.88 4.91 -1.11
N ILE A 199 -14.53 4.44 -2.30
CA ILE A 199 -15.00 3.18 -2.87
C ILE A 199 -13.83 2.19 -2.93
N GLY A 200 -14.05 0.96 -2.48
CA GLY A 200 -12.98 -0.02 -2.42
C GLY A 200 -13.44 -1.41 -2.02
N HIS A 201 -12.61 -2.11 -1.27
CA HIS A 201 -12.89 -3.46 -0.81
C HIS A 201 -12.61 -3.66 0.68
N ALA A 202 -13.32 -4.60 1.30
CA ALA A 202 -13.10 -4.98 2.69
C ALA A 202 -11.77 -5.73 2.80
N VAL A 203 -10.74 -5.06 3.29
CA VAL A 203 -9.45 -5.71 3.55
C VAL A 203 -9.57 -6.54 4.82
N HIS A 204 -9.04 -7.77 4.82
CA HIS A 204 -8.95 -8.60 6.02
C HIS A 204 -7.53 -8.55 6.60
N ILE A 205 -7.25 -7.48 7.35
CA ILE A 205 -5.92 -7.28 7.95
C ILE A 205 -5.90 -7.89 9.35
N ASN A 206 -5.39 -9.11 9.46
CA ASN A 206 -5.03 -9.72 10.73
C ASN A 206 -3.67 -9.19 11.22
N SER A 207 -3.54 -7.86 11.25
CA SER A 207 -2.31 -7.20 11.65
C SER A 207 -2.57 -6.16 12.71
N SER A 208 -1.56 -6.01 13.53
CA SER A 208 -1.47 -5.02 14.58
C SER A 208 -1.50 -3.58 14.02
N GLN A 209 -1.32 -3.41 12.70
CA GLN A 209 -1.26 -2.14 11.98
C GLN A 209 -2.62 -1.75 11.37
N ALA A 210 -3.64 -2.61 11.49
CA ALA A 210 -4.94 -2.47 10.86
C ALA A 210 -5.57 -1.09 11.09
N ASN A 211 -5.58 -0.59 12.33
CA ASN A 211 -6.20 0.70 12.66
C ASN A 211 -5.51 1.88 11.96
N PHE A 212 -4.18 1.89 11.88
CA PHE A 212 -3.48 2.93 11.13
C PHE A 212 -3.80 2.80 9.64
N TYR A 213 -3.71 1.59 9.09
CA TYR A 213 -3.98 1.35 7.67
C TYR A 213 -5.37 1.83 7.25
N TYR A 214 -6.44 1.40 7.95
CA TYR A 214 -7.80 1.81 7.60
C TYR A 214 -8.04 3.31 7.77
N ALA A 215 -7.44 3.92 8.79
CA ALA A 215 -7.51 5.37 8.96
C ALA A 215 -6.76 6.08 7.83
N TRP A 216 -5.58 5.60 7.46
CA TRP A 216 -4.74 6.19 6.43
C TRP A 216 -5.38 6.06 5.05
N VAL A 217 -5.83 4.86 4.64
CA VAL A 217 -6.49 4.67 3.34
C VAL A 217 -7.77 5.50 3.23
N GLY A 218 -8.63 5.49 4.25
CA GLY A 218 -9.87 6.26 4.17
C GLY A 218 -9.62 7.78 4.12
N ILE A 219 -8.61 8.28 4.82
CA ILE A 219 -8.24 9.72 4.75
C ILE A 219 -7.52 10.05 3.45
N HIS A 220 -6.69 9.14 2.92
CA HIS A 220 -6.06 9.25 1.61
C HIS A 220 -7.14 9.41 0.52
N GLU A 221 -8.12 8.50 0.48
CA GLU A 221 -9.21 8.56 -0.49
C GLU A 221 -10.09 9.80 -0.29
N PHE A 222 -10.41 10.18 0.94
CA PHE A 222 -11.13 11.43 1.16
C PHE A 222 -10.32 12.67 0.74
N ALA A 223 -8.99 12.66 0.87
CA ALA A 223 -8.15 13.79 0.47
C ALA A 223 -8.19 14.03 -1.04
N HIS A 224 -8.29 13.01 -1.89
CA HIS A 224 -8.53 13.17 -3.34
C HIS A 224 -9.73 14.09 -3.63
N THR A 225 -10.83 13.94 -2.87
CA THR A 225 -12.03 14.78 -3.07
C THR A 225 -11.79 16.28 -2.84
N PHE A 226 -10.69 16.65 -2.18
CA PHE A 226 -10.28 18.04 -2.00
C PHE A 226 -9.12 18.43 -2.92
N VAL A 227 -8.14 17.55 -3.09
CA VAL A 227 -6.89 17.82 -3.80
C VAL A 227 -7.12 17.87 -5.32
N ASP A 228 -7.79 16.87 -5.90
CA ASP A 228 -7.89 16.72 -7.36
C ASP A 228 -8.49 17.95 -8.04
N PRO A 229 -9.63 18.53 -7.57
CA PRO A 229 -10.20 19.71 -8.20
C PRO A 229 -9.26 20.92 -8.22
N ILE A 230 -8.40 21.05 -7.19
CA ILE A 230 -7.44 22.14 -7.08
C ILE A 230 -6.23 21.88 -7.99
N ILE A 231 -5.72 20.65 -8.01
CA ILE A 231 -4.61 20.26 -8.88
C ILE A 231 -5.00 20.42 -10.37
N TYR A 232 -6.20 20.00 -10.76
CA TYR A 232 -6.67 20.14 -12.15
C TYR A 232 -6.77 21.60 -12.60
N LYS A 233 -7.16 22.51 -11.69
CA LYS A 233 -7.18 23.95 -11.96
C LYS A 233 -5.78 24.52 -12.24
N HIS A 234 -4.73 23.91 -11.66
CA HIS A 234 -3.33 24.33 -11.77
C HIS A 234 -2.46 23.40 -12.63
N ALA A 235 -3.08 22.48 -13.38
CA ALA A 235 -2.36 21.44 -14.13
C ALA A 235 -1.35 22.00 -15.13
N GLN A 236 -1.66 23.16 -15.73
CA GLN A 236 -0.79 23.81 -16.71
C GLN A 236 0.46 24.41 -16.07
N GLU A 237 0.34 25.07 -14.91
CA GLU A 237 1.46 25.64 -14.17
C GLU A 237 2.41 24.57 -13.65
N LEU A 238 1.85 23.42 -13.26
CA LEU A 238 2.62 22.25 -12.79
C LEU A 238 3.53 21.67 -13.87
N LEU A 239 3.24 21.87 -15.16
CA LEU A 239 4.15 21.43 -16.25
C LEU A 239 5.55 22.04 -16.15
N SER A 240 5.70 23.19 -15.49
CA SER A 240 7.02 23.81 -15.27
C SER A 240 7.95 23.01 -14.35
N VAL A 241 7.43 21.96 -13.71
CA VAL A 241 8.17 21.03 -12.84
C VAL A 241 8.06 19.57 -13.31
N ASP A 242 7.75 19.33 -14.59
CA ASP A 242 7.59 17.98 -15.17
C ASP A 242 8.86 17.10 -15.12
N TYR A 243 10.02 17.71 -14.85
CA TYR A 243 11.28 17.00 -14.70
C TYR A 243 11.30 16.07 -13.47
N TYR A 244 10.45 16.31 -12.47
CA TYR A 244 10.25 15.39 -11.36
C TYR A 244 9.69 14.04 -11.83
N LEU A 245 8.57 14.06 -12.55
CA LEU A 245 7.98 12.83 -13.11
C LEU A 245 8.96 12.13 -14.06
N LYS A 246 9.62 12.88 -14.95
CA LYS A 246 10.61 12.32 -15.89
C LYS A 246 11.73 11.59 -15.15
N ALA A 247 12.24 12.17 -14.07
CA ALA A 247 13.29 11.54 -13.28
C ALA A 247 12.82 10.24 -12.60
N VAL A 248 11.59 10.20 -12.06
CA VAL A 248 11.05 8.95 -11.48
C VAL A 248 10.88 7.87 -12.55
N LYS A 249 10.28 8.19 -13.70
CA LYS A 249 10.08 7.21 -14.79
C LYS A 249 11.37 6.65 -15.37
N ASN A 250 12.48 7.39 -15.27
CA ASN A 250 13.79 6.90 -15.70
C ASN A 250 14.37 5.87 -14.73
N GLU A 251 14.05 5.98 -13.44
CA GLU A 251 14.61 5.13 -12.38
C GLU A 251 13.71 3.92 -12.06
N TRP A 252 12.39 4.11 -11.94
CA TRP A 252 11.41 3.06 -11.63
C TRP A 252 10.68 2.58 -12.88
N ALA A 253 10.79 1.29 -13.18
CA ALA A 253 10.08 0.67 -14.29
C ALA A 253 8.56 0.57 -14.03
N TYR A 254 8.16 0.32 -12.79
CA TYR A 254 6.77 0.29 -12.35
C TYR A 254 6.00 1.58 -12.68
N ALA A 255 6.66 2.73 -12.67
CA ALA A 255 6.07 4.02 -13.05
C ALA A 255 5.63 4.10 -14.53
N SER A 256 5.88 3.06 -15.34
CA SER A 256 5.31 2.94 -16.69
C SER A 256 3.93 2.28 -16.72
N TYR A 257 3.51 1.62 -15.63
CA TYR A 257 2.31 0.78 -15.57
C TYR A 257 1.29 1.25 -14.53
N ASP A 258 1.69 2.17 -13.67
CA ASP A 258 0.83 2.80 -12.68
C ASP A 258 0.30 4.15 -13.22
N GLY A 259 -1.03 4.30 -13.17
CA GLY A 259 -1.75 5.44 -13.70
C GLY A 259 -1.37 6.78 -13.08
N HIS A 260 -0.92 6.78 -11.82
CA HIS A 260 -0.49 8.00 -11.13
C HIS A 260 0.76 8.62 -11.79
N PHE A 261 1.54 7.85 -12.57
CA PHE A 261 2.74 8.31 -13.28
C PHE A 261 2.49 8.65 -14.77
N TYR A 262 1.22 8.68 -15.20
CA TYR A 262 0.89 8.98 -16.60
C TYR A 262 0.97 10.47 -16.92
N THR A 263 0.65 11.33 -15.95
CA THR A 263 0.68 12.77 -16.11
C THR A 263 1.44 13.42 -14.96
N ASN A 264 2.03 14.59 -15.22
CA ASN A 264 2.77 15.31 -14.18
C ASN A 264 1.87 15.75 -13.03
N TYR A 265 0.63 16.17 -13.34
CA TYR A 265 -0.31 16.56 -12.29
C TYR A 265 -0.78 15.35 -11.48
N GLY A 266 -1.01 14.18 -12.08
CA GLY A 266 -1.37 12.95 -11.35
C GLY A 266 -0.26 12.50 -10.40
N TYR A 267 1.00 12.62 -10.83
CA TYR A 267 2.14 12.28 -9.97
C TYR A 267 2.25 13.23 -8.76
N ILE A 268 2.02 14.53 -8.97
CA ILE A 268 2.06 15.53 -7.90
C ILE A 268 0.85 15.39 -6.98
N GLU A 269 -0.34 15.15 -7.53
CA GLU A 269 -1.59 14.87 -6.83
C GLU A 269 -1.39 13.74 -5.83
N GLU A 270 -0.91 12.59 -6.29
CA GLU A 270 -0.73 11.40 -5.45
C GLU A 270 0.25 11.65 -4.29
N ASN A 271 1.42 12.24 -4.58
CA ASN A 271 2.38 12.60 -3.53
C ASN A 271 1.76 13.57 -2.49
N LEU A 272 0.90 14.49 -2.93
CA LEU A 272 0.28 15.48 -2.06
C LEU A 272 -0.85 14.87 -1.22
N VAL A 273 -1.68 14.00 -1.81
CA VAL A 273 -2.71 13.22 -1.11
C VAL A 273 -2.07 12.38 -0.01
N GLU A 274 -0.97 11.69 -0.32
CA GLU A 274 -0.20 10.93 0.66
C GLU A 274 0.30 11.81 1.82
N ALA A 275 0.81 13.00 1.51
CA ALA A 275 1.29 13.94 2.51
C ALA A 275 0.14 14.46 3.40
N VAL A 276 -1.02 14.75 2.82
CA VAL A 276 -2.24 15.17 3.55
C VAL A 276 -2.72 14.06 4.49
N ALA A 277 -2.79 12.82 4.01
CA ALA A 277 -3.21 11.69 4.83
C ALA A 277 -2.27 11.47 6.02
N ASN A 278 -0.96 11.52 5.78
CA ASN A 278 0.04 11.43 6.84
C ASN A 278 -0.05 12.61 7.81
N TYR A 279 -0.25 13.84 7.32
CA TYR A 279 -0.41 15.02 8.16
C TYR A 279 -1.59 14.88 9.13
N VAL A 280 -2.75 14.46 8.63
CA VAL A 280 -3.99 14.31 9.42
C VAL A 280 -3.78 13.30 10.56
N LEU A 281 -3.03 12.23 10.31
CA LEU A 281 -2.81 11.14 11.27
C LEU A 281 -1.57 11.31 12.15
N LEU A 282 -0.68 12.25 11.83
CA LEU A 282 0.64 12.40 12.44
C LEU A 282 0.62 12.48 13.98
N SER A 283 -0.39 13.13 14.57
CA SER A 283 -0.47 13.32 16.02
C SER A 283 -0.75 12.02 16.77
N ASP A 284 -1.48 11.10 16.14
CA ASP A 284 -1.89 9.84 16.75
C ASP A 284 -0.92 8.71 16.40
N TYR A 285 -0.26 8.81 15.23
CA TYR A 285 0.54 7.74 14.64
C TYR A 285 1.91 8.23 14.12
N PRO A 286 2.71 8.98 14.91
CA PRO A 286 3.91 9.64 14.40
C PRO A 286 4.94 8.69 13.79
N ALA A 287 5.20 7.56 14.44
CA ALA A 287 6.16 6.57 13.96
C ALA A 287 5.65 5.83 12.70
N PHE A 288 4.35 5.52 12.65
CA PHE A 288 3.72 4.91 11.47
C PHE A 288 3.71 5.86 10.28
N SER A 289 3.38 7.14 10.47
CA SER A 289 3.45 8.15 9.41
C SER A 289 4.88 8.28 8.86
N LYS A 290 5.89 8.36 9.73
CA LYS A 290 7.29 8.39 9.27
C LYS A 290 7.68 7.11 8.52
N TRP A 291 7.25 5.94 9.00
CA TRP A 291 7.48 4.66 8.33
C TRP A 291 6.80 4.62 6.95
N ARG A 292 5.53 5.06 6.83
CA ARG A 292 4.77 5.12 5.58
C ARG A 292 5.42 6.05 4.56
N ILE A 293 5.85 7.25 4.96
CA ILE A 293 6.55 8.21 4.08
C ILE A 293 7.83 7.61 3.50
N LEU A 294 8.57 6.81 4.29
CA LEU A 294 9.76 6.12 3.81
C LEU A 294 9.41 4.99 2.84
N GLN A 295 8.26 4.32 3.02
CA GLN A 295 7.75 3.37 2.02
C GLN A 295 7.35 4.06 0.72
N ASP A 296 6.65 5.19 0.80
CA ASP A 296 6.26 6.01 -0.36
C ASP A 296 7.46 6.42 -1.19
N ALA A 297 8.49 6.94 -0.53
CA ALA A 297 9.74 7.27 -1.20
C ALA A 297 10.35 6.06 -1.91
N ALA A 298 10.31 4.87 -1.29
CA ALA A 298 10.85 3.64 -1.86
C ALA A 298 10.09 3.13 -3.10
N VAL A 299 8.79 3.46 -3.23
CA VAL A 299 7.96 3.07 -4.39
C VAL A 299 7.84 4.16 -5.45
N GLY A 300 8.57 5.27 -5.31
CA GLY A 300 8.65 6.32 -6.33
C GLY A 300 7.91 7.61 -5.98
N TYR A 301 7.47 7.80 -4.73
CA TYR A 301 6.86 9.03 -4.23
C TYR A 301 7.75 9.76 -3.20
N PRO A 302 8.95 10.23 -3.59
CA PRO A 302 9.91 10.85 -2.67
C PRO A 302 9.48 12.24 -2.18
N LEU A 303 8.45 12.86 -2.75
CA LEU A 303 8.03 14.23 -2.42
C LEU A 303 7.09 14.30 -1.20
N VAL A 304 6.53 13.16 -0.78
CA VAL A 304 5.57 13.10 0.35
C VAL A 304 6.13 13.78 1.60
N GLY A 305 7.41 13.56 1.91
CA GLY A 305 8.07 14.18 3.07
C GLY A 305 8.22 15.70 2.96
N ASP A 306 8.56 16.21 1.77
CA ASP A 306 8.69 17.65 1.54
C ASP A 306 7.31 18.34 1.56
N PHE A 307 6.28 17.75 0.94
CA PHE A 307 4.90 18.25 1.03
C PHE A 307 4.38 18.24 2.46
N LEU A 308 4.62 17.17 3.23
CA LEU A 308 4.23 17.13 4.64
C LEU A 308 4.86 18.28 5.42
N SER A 309 6.17 18.52 5.22
CA SER A 309 6.87 19.60 5.91
C SER A 309 6.33 20.98 5.58
N ASP A 310 5.94 21.20 4.32
CA ASP A 310 5.30 22.44 3.88
C ASP A 310 3.91 22.61 4.51
N ILE A 311 3.11 21.52 4.59
CA ILE A 311 1.79 21.52 5.23
C ILE A 311 1.90 21.87 6.72
N GLU A 312 2.87 21.30 7.44
CA GLU A 312 3.09 21.60 8.87
C GLU A 312 3.45 23.07 9.15
N LYS A 313 4.16 23.70 8.22
CA LYS A 313 4.62 25.10 8.34
C LYS A 313 3.63 26.10 7.76
N MET A 314 2.56 25.62 7.13
CA MET A 314 1.64 26.46 6.39
C MET A 314 0.84 27.37 7.33
N ASN A 315 0.73 28.65 6.95
CA ASN A 315 -0.11 29.65 7.62
C ASN A 315 -1.30 30.11 6.75
N LYS A 316 -1.58 29.38 5.68
CA LYS A 316 -2.58 29.60 4.63
C LYS A 316 -3.35 28.30 4.40
N THR A 317 -4.42 28.34 3.60
CA THR A 317 -5.13 27.11 3.20
C THR A 317 -4.35 26.32 2.16
N LEU A 318 -4.62 25.02 2.04
CA LEU A 318 -3.93 24.17 1.06
C LEU A 318 -4.17 24.63 -0.39
N ASP A 319 -5.33 25.22 -0.70
CA ASP A 319 -5.62 25.80 -2.03
C ASP A 319 -4.63 26.91 -2.42
N VAL A 320 -4.35 27.84 -1.50
CA VAL A 320 -3.37 28.91 -1.74
C VAL A 320 -1.97 28.33 -1.88
N TYR A 321 -1.64 27.30 -1.10
CA TYR A 321 -0.36 26.61 -1.22
C TYR A 321 -0.18 25.93 -2.58
N ILE A 322 -1.19 25.19 -3.06
CA ILE A 322 -1.11 24.46 -4.34
C ILE A 322 -0.84 25.45 -5.50
N SER A 323 -1.43 26.64 -5.46
CA SER A 323 -1.17 27.68 -6.47
C SER A 323 0.30 28.16 -6.52
N GLN A 324 1.07 27.95 -5.44
CA GLN A 324 2.48 28.33 -5.32
C GLN A 324 3.42 27.12 -5.36
N LEU A 325 2.88 25.92 -5.50
CA LEU A 325 3.61 24.65 -5.47
C LEU A 325 4.75 24.56 -6.50
N PRO A 326 4.58 25.01 -7.77
CA PRO A 326 5.69 24.95 -8.72
C PRO A 326 6.92 25.73 -8.28
N GLU A 327 6.75 26.83 -7.55
CA GLU A 327 7.86 27.65 -7.07
C GLU A 327 8.60 26.96 -5.92
N HIS A 328 7.86 26.36 -4.99
CA HIS A 328 8.42 25.56 -3.91
C HIS A 328 9.24 24.39 -4.48
N MET A 329 8.68 23.66 -5.43
CA MET A 329 9.34 22.52 -6.07
C MET A 329 10.62 22.92 -6.83
N LYS A 330 10.65 24.10 -7.47
CA LYS A 330 11.88 24.63 -8.11
C LYS A 330 12.97 24.96 -7.10
N ASN A 331 12.60 25.34 -5.88
CA ASN A 331 13.55 25.62 -4.81
C ASN A 331 14.13 24.35 -4.19
N TRP A 332 13.39 23.23 -4.22
CA TRP A 332 13.89 21.94 -3.75
C TRP A 332 14.92 21.33 -4.69
N ALA A 333 14.61 21.30 -5.98
CA ALA A 333 15.49 20.80 -7.02
C ALA A 333 15.19 21.45 -8.37
N THR A 334 16.19 21.39 -9.24
CA THR A 334 16.15 21.80 -10.64
C THR A 334 16.19 20.57 -11.53
N SER A 335 15.92 20.74 -12.83
CA SER A 335 16.06 19.65 -13.81
C SER A 335 17.46 19.00 -13.84
N ASN A 336 18.49 19.70 -13.38
CA ASN A 336 19.88 19.23 -13.43
C ASN A 336 20.28 18.40 -12.20
N ASN A 337 19.56 18.49 -11.09
CA ASN A 337 19.89 17.77 -9.85
C ASN A 337 18.73 16.94 -9.27
N VAL A 338 17.56 16.92 -9.92
CA VAL A 338 16.38 16.18 -9.44
C VAL A 338 16.63 14.69 -9.20
N THR A 339 17.42 14.01 -10.04
CA THR A 339 17.77 12.60 -9.83
C THR A 339 18.58 12.40 -8.55
N LYS A 340 19.55 13.29 -8.27
CA LYS A 340 20.31 13.26 -7.02
C LYS A 340 19.40 13.51 -5.82
N TYR A 341 18.54 14.52 -5.95
CA TYR A 341 17.56 14.89 -4.93
C TYR A 341 16.64 13.72 -4.53
N PHE A 342 16.23 12.89 -5.50
CA PHE A 342 15.45 11.67 -5.22
C PHE A 342 16.24 10.61 -4.49
N TRP A 343 17.46 10.31 -4.93
CA TRP A 343 18.28 9.28 -4.29
C TRP A 343 18.69 9.64 -2.86
N GLU A 344 18.80 10.94 -2.54
CA GLU A 344 19.01 11.42 -1.16
C GLU A 344 17.80 11.15 -0.24
N ARG A 345 16.61 10.93 -0.79
CA ARG A 345 15.35 10.70 -0.05
C ARG A 345 14.80 9.28 -0.14
N THR A 346 15.34 8.48 -1.05
CA THR A 346 14.81 7.16 -1.40
C THR A 346 15.58 6.07 -0.66
N PRO A 347 14.95 5.33 0.26
CA PRO A 347 15.57 4.14 0.83
C PRO A 347 15.77 3.07 -0.24
N ILE A 348 16.86 2.32 -0.12
CA ILE A 348 17.04 1.14 -0.97
C ILE A 348 16.26 -0.04 -0.39
N THR A 349 15.40 -0.68 -1.18
CA THR A 349 14.43 -1.68 -0.66
C THR A 349 14.31 -2.90 -1.55
N GLY A 350 13.64 -3.94 -1.04
CA GLY A 350 13.32 -5.14 -1.82
C GLY A 350 12.51 -4.82 -3.07
N PHE A 351 11.47 -3.99 -2.92
CA PHE A 351 10.65 -3.52 -4.05
C PHE A 351 11.51 -2.91 -5.17
N LEU A 352 12.41 -1.99 -4.83
CA LEU A 352 13.30 -1.35 -5.80
C LEU A 352 14.25 -2.36 -6.47
N ALA A 353 14.76 -3.34 -5.72
CA ALA A 353 15.59 -4.41 -6.25
C ALA A 353 14.82 -5.30 -7.26
N LEU A 354 13.56 -5.61 -7.00
CA LEU A 354 12.70 -6.35 -7.93
C LEU A 354 12.31 -5.52 -9.16
N ASP A 355 11.97 -4.25 -8.97
CA ASP A 355 11.67 -3.33 -10.06
C ASP A 355 12.86 -3.20 -11.03
N ARG A 356 14.08 -3.08 -10.47
CA ARG A 356 15.31 -3.11 -11.26
C ARG A 356 15.49 -4.44 -11.98
N SER A 357 15.13 -5.55 -11.34
CA SER A 357 15.25 -6.89 -11.93
C SER A 357 14.33 -7.07 -13.12
N TYR A 358 13.13 -6.49 -13.05
CA TYR A 358 12.22 -6.41 -14.19
C TYR A 358 12.87 -5.67 -15.37
N LYS A 359 13.40 -4.46 -15.13
CA LYS A 359 14.08 -3.65 -16.16
C LYS A 359 15.26 -4.37 -16.82
N MET A 360 15.97 -5.20 -16.06
CA MET A 360 17.09 -6.01 -16.55
C MET A 360 16.68 -7.33 -17.19
N GLY A 361 15.47 -7.82 -16.92
CA GLY A 361 14.98 -9.11 -17.38
C GLY A 361 15.63 -10.33 -16.72
N ARG A 362 16.36 -10.17 -15.60
CA ARG A 362 17.08 -11.29 -14.94
C ARG A 362 17.27 -11.12 -13.43
N ILE A 363 17.17 -12.24 -12.71
CA ILE A 363 17.51 -12.40 -11.28
C ILE A 363 18.41 -13.63 -11.11
N VAL A 364 19.43 -13.53 -10.24
CA VAL A 364 20.25 -14.67 -9.83
C VAL A 364 20.06 -14.94 -8.34
N ILE A 365 19.49 -16.09 -8.00
CA ILE A 365 19.40 -16.58 -6.62
C ILE A 365 20.64 -17.44 -6.35
N VAL A 366 21.36 -17.14 -5.28
CA VAL A 366 22.64 -17.73 -4.93
C VAL A 366 22.53 -18.49 -3.61
N TYR A 367 22.70 -19.81 -3.64
CA TYR A 367 22.79 -20.60 -2.41
C TYR A 367 24.24 -20.87 -2.01
N GLY A 368 24.46 -21.00 -0.71
CA GLY A 368 25.78 -21.22 -0.14
C GLY A 368 26.25 -22.68 -0.25
N THR A 369 27.57 -22.89 -0.43
CA THR A 369 28.18 -24.24 -0.48
C THR A 369 29.14 -24.54 0.66
N GLN A 370 29.10 -23.73 1.73
CA GLN A 370 29.98 -23.85 2.89
C GLN A 370 29.22 -23.99 4.21
N ASN A 371 27.94 -24.37 4.14
CA ASN A 371 27.14 -24.62 5.33
C ASN A 371 27.82 -25.69 6.22
N PRO A 372 28.09 -25.39 7.51
CA PRO A 372 28.79 -26.29 8.40
C PRO A 372 27.98 -27.54 8.76
N ASP A 373 26.66 -27.49 8.56
CA ASP A 373 25.81 -28.64 8.78
C ASP A 373 25.91 -29.65 7.63
N LYS A 374 25.96 -30.94 7.95
CA LYS A 374 26.12 -32.05 6.99
C LYS A 374 25.18 -31.97 5.78
N ASP A 375 23.91 -31.65 6.01
CA ASP A 375 22.88 -31.55 4.97
C ASP A 375 22.48 -30.10 4.66
N GLY A 376 23.21 -29.12 5.22
CA GLY A 376 22.87 -27.71 5.14
C GLY A 376 22.94 -27.16 3.71
N ILE A 377 23.92 -27.61 2.92
CA ILE A 377 24.07 -27.19 1.51
C ILE A 377 22.84 -27.56 0.69
N GLU A 378 22.38 -28.82 0.81
CA GLU A 378 21.19 -29.28 0.09
C GLU A 378 19.93 -28.55 0.56
N TYR A 379 19.85 -28.24 1.86
CA TYR A 379 18.75 -27.48 2.43
C TYR A 379 18.70 -26.03 1.92
N ASP A 380 19.85 -25.36 1.80
CA ASP A 380 19.96 -24.00 1.25
C ASP A 380 19.66 -24.01 -0.26
N ARG A 381 20.12 -25.03 -0.99
CA ARG A 381 19.77 -25.24 -2.41
C ARG A 381 18.26 -25.38 -2.61
N GLN A 382 17.61 -26.23 -1.83
CA GLN A 382 16.15 -26.39 -1.87
C GLN A 382 15.43 -25.07 -1.54
N THR A 383 15.92 -24.32 -0.55
CA THR A 383 15.37 -23.01 -0.19
C THR A 383 15.44 -22.03 -1.37
N ALA A 384 16.55 -22.03 -2.11
CA ALA A 384 16.70 -21.19 -3.32
C ALA A 384 15.72 -21.58 -4.43
N PHE A 385 15.48 -22.88 -4.66
CA PHE A 385 14.49 -23.35 -5.64
C PHE A 385 13.05 -23.08 -5.20
N GLU A 386 12.72 -23.25 -3.91
CA GLU A 386 11.41 -22.86 -3.36
C GLU A 386 11.16 -21.36 -3.57
N LEU A 387 12.17 -20.51 -3.32
CA LEU A 387 12.06 -19.08 -3.56
C LEU A 387 11.90 -18.74 -5.04
N LYS A 388 12.64 -19.44 -5.93
CA LYS A 388 12.48 -19.30 -7.37
C LYS A 388 11.03 -19.56 -7.79
N GLU A 389 10.46 -20.70 -7.39
CA GLU A 389 9.09 -21.09 -7.74
C GLU A 389 8.08 -20.05 -7.23
N LYS A 390 8.24 -19.58 -5.99
CA LYS A 390 7.39 -18.53 -5.44
C LYS A 390 7.48 -17.22 -6.24
N LEU A 391 8.69 -16.81 -6.61
CA LEU A 391 8.88 -15.61 -7.41
C LEU A 391 8.28 -15.79 -8.81
N GLU A 392 8.52 -16.90 -9.51
CA GLU A 392 7.94 -17.13 -10.84
C GLU A 392 6.40 -17.06 -10.85
N ASN A 393 5.78 -17.48 -9.75
CA ASN A 393 4.34 -17.47 -9.52
C ASN A 393 3.82 -16.22 -8.80
N SER A 394 4.67 -15.23 -8.52
CA SER A 394 4.24 -14.02 -7.82
C SER A 394 3.28 -13.19 -8.67
N VAL A 395 2.18 -12.77 -8.06
CA VAL A 395 1.21 -11.82 -8.63
C VAL A 395 1.82 -10.42 -8.79
N ALA A 396 2.91 -10.11 -8.10
CA ALA A 396 3.61 -8.83 -8.23
C ALA A 396 4.08 -8.59 -9.67
N TRP A 397 4.35 -9.64 -10.45
CA TRP A 397 4.69 -9.52 -11.87
C TRP A 397 3.52 -9.07 -12.74
N GLY A 398 2.26 -9.23 -12.31
CA GLY A 398 1.09 -8.74 -13.02
C GLY A 398 1.06 -7.20 -13.17
N LYS A 399 1.85 -6.51 -12.35
CA LYS A 399 2.12 -5.07 -12.44
C LYS A 399 3.00 -4.68 -13.63
N TYR A 400 3.59 -5.67 -14.31
CA TYR A 400 4.55 -5.47 -15.39
C TYR A 400 4.14 -6.24 -16.64
N SER A 401 4.72 -5.92 -17.80
CA SER A 401 4.37 -6.60 -19.05
C SER A 401 5.16 -7.88 -19.32
N THR A 402 6.25 -8.13 -18.59
CA THR A 402 7.09 -9.33 -18.72
C THR A 402 7.59 -9.83 -17.36
N LYS A 403 8.06 -11.08 -17.30
CA LYS A 403 8.68 -11.67 -16.11
C LYS A 403 10.18 -11.79 -16.33
N PRO A 404 11.03 -11.45 -15.34
CA PRO A 404 12.46 -11.67 -15.45
C PRO A 404 12.80 -13.16 -15.46
N ILE A 405 13.90 -13.53 -16.10
CA ILE A 405 14.44 -14.89 -16.04
C ILE A 405 15.09 -15.10 -14.67
N ILE A 406 14.62 -16.08 -13.91
CA ILE A 406 15.14 -16.41 -12.58
C ILE A 406 16.04 -17.64 -12.66
N THR A 407 17.31 -17.45 -12.31
CA THR A 407 18.33 -18.50 -12.30
C THR A 407 18.79 -18.79 -10.87
N VAL A 408 19.02 -20.07 -10.56
CA VAL A 408 19.58 -20.50 -9.28
C VAL A 408 21.00 -21.00 -9.53
N LYS A 409 21.98 -20.51 -8.76
CA LYS A 409 23.39 -20.88 -8.84
C LYS A 409 23.98 -21.10 -7.46
N SER A 410 25.02 -21.92 -7.35
CA SER A 410 25.85 -21.92 -6.13
C SER A 410 26.77 -20.70 -6.09
N ASP A 411 27.22 -20.33 -4.89
CA ASP A 411 28.24 -19.30 -4.66
C ASP A 411 29.60 -19.56 -5.36
N LYS A 412 29.85 -20.79 -5.82
CA LYS A 412 31.06 -21.20 -6.58
C LYS A 412 30.90 -21.16 -8.10
N GLU A 413 29.68 -21.10 -8.61
CA GLU A 413 29.37 -21.14 -10.05
C GLU A 413 29.14 -19.73 -10.65
N LEU A 414 29.30 -18.68 -9.84
CA LEU A 414 29.09 -17.31 -10.28
C LEU A 414 30.24 -16.81 -11.15
N THR A 415 29.87 -16.27 -12.31
CA THR A 415 30.76 -15.51 -13.18
C THR A 415 30.82 -14.05 -12.75
N GLU A 416 31.78 -13.29 -13.28
CA GLU A 416 31.83 -11.84 -13.08
C GLU A 416 30.57 -11.13 -13.59
N ASP A 417 29.97 -11.64 -14.67
CA ASP A 417 28.71 -11.10 -15.20
C ASP A 417 27.57 -11.35 -14.22
N ASP A 418 27.49 -12.56 -13.63
CA ASP A 418 26.47 -12.86 -12.62
C ASP A 418 26.60 -11.94 -11.41
N LEU A 419 27.83 -11.70 -10.91
CA LEU A 419 28.07 -10.82 -9.77
C LEU A 419 27.60 -9.38 -10.00
N ARG A 420 27.53 -8.92 -11.25
CA ARG A 420 27.04 -7.58 -11.60
C ARG A 420 25.52 -7.49 -11.74
N GLN A 421 24.77 -8.60 -11.63
CA GLN A 421 23.31 -8.63 -11.72
C GLN A 421 22.62 -8.26 -10.39
N ASN A 422 21.29 -8.30 -10.37
CA ASN A 422 20.55 -8.36 -9.11
C ASN A 422 20.66 -9.75 -8.50
N LEU A 423 21.10 -9.81 -7.25
CA LEU A 423 21.35 -11.05 -6.52
C LEU A 423 20.38 -11.22 -5.36
N ILE A 424 19.94 -12.46 -5.13
CA ILE A 424 19.31 -12.87 -3.87
C ILE A 424 20.21 -13.92 -3.24
N LEU A 425 20.82 -13.61 -2.10
CA LEU A 425 21.73 -14.51 -1.39
C LEU A 425 20.97 -15.28 -0.32
N ILE A 426 21.06 -16.60 -0.37
CA ILE A 426 20.51 -17.52 0.63
C ILE A 426 21.63 -17.91 1.59
N GLY A 427 21.45 -17.58 2.87
CA GLY A 427 22.36 -17.92 3.96
C GLY A 427 23.31 -16.79 4.35
N GLY A 428 23.71 -16.81 5.63
CA GLY A 428 24.66 -15.87 6.22
C GLY A 428 26.12 -16.11 5.78
N PRO A 429 27.08 -15.30 6.30
CA PRO A 429 28.49 -15.35 5.88
C PRO A 429 29.20 -16.69 6.17
N VAL A 430 28.65 -17.49 7.09
CA VAL A 430 29.17 -18.84 7.38
C VAL A 430 28.72 -19.86 6.34
N ALA A 431 27.53 -19.70 5.75
CA ALA A 431 26.96 -20.66 4.80
C ALA A 431 27.22 -20.29 3.34
N ASN A 432 27.30 -18.98 3.02
CA ASN A 432 27.40 -18.44 1.67
C ASN A 432 28.62 -17.51 1.52
N GLU A 433 29.53 -17.87 0.60
CA GLU A 433 30.79 -17.14 0.41
C GLU A 433 30.59 -15.74 -0.18
N ILE A 434 29.53 -15.53 -0.95
CA ILE A 434 29.20 -14.19 -1.46
C ILE A 434 28.68 -13.30 -0.34
N THR A 435 27.81 -13.82 0.54
CA THR A 435 27.35 -13.10 1.73
C THR A 435 28.54 -12.68 2.60
N LYS A 436 29.53 -13.57 2.76
CA LYS A 436 30.77 -13.27 3.48
C LYS A 436 31.57 -12.12 2.83
N LYS A 437 31.69 -12.12 1.51
CA LYS A 437 32.41 -11.07 0.76
C LYS A 437 31.73 -9.70 0.88
N VAL A 438 30.40 -9.65 0.91
CA VAL A 438 29.65 -8.39 1.02
C VAL A 438 29.37 -7.96 2.45
N SER A 439 29.60 -8.83 3.45
CA SER A 439 29.38 -8.53 4.88
C SER A 439 29.96 -7.20 5.35
N PRO A 440 31.17 -6.76 4.94
CA PRO A 440 31.68 -5.44 5.30
C PRO A 440 30.81 -4.27 4.84
N GLU A 441 30.01 -4.44 3.78
CA GLU A 441 29.10 -3.44 3.22
C GLU A 441 27.70 -3.50 3.86
N LEU A 442 27.32 -4.63 4.48
CA LEU A 442 25.99 -4.84 5.06
C LEU A 442 25.77 -3.95 6.29
N PRO A 443 24.64 -3.23 6.38
CA PRO A 443 24.28 -2.49 7.58
C PRO A 443 23.93 -3.39 8.78
N LEU A 444 23.52 -4.64 8.56
CA LEU A 444 23.29 -5.61 9.64
C LEU A 444 24.23 -6.81 9.49
N ASN A 445 24.91 -7.17 10.58
CA ASN A 445 25.89 -8.25 10.54
C ASN A 445 25.66 -9.27 11.66
N PHE A 446 25.73 -10.55 11.31
CA PHE A 446 25.86 -11.63 12.28
C PHE A 446 27.27 -11.63 12.85
N VAL A 447 27.37 -11.47 14.18
CA VAL A 447 28.63 -11.53 14.91
C VAL A 447 28.53 -12.61 15.98
N PHE A 448 29.51 -13.50 16.03
CA PHE A 448 29.59 -14.52 17.06
C PHE A 448 30.36 -13.95 18.26
N SER A 449 29.66 -13.74 19.38
CA SER A 449 30.20 -13.18 20.62
C SER A 449 29.75 -14.04 21.81
N GLU A 450 30.62 -14.29 22.78
CA GLU A 450 30.27 -14.98 24.03
C GLU A 450 29.50 -16.32 23.84
N LYS A 451 29.89 -17.10 22.81
CA LYS A 451 29.28 -18.38 22.41
C LYS A 451 27.86 -18.29 21.84
N ARG A 452 27.41 -17.11 21.40
CA ARG A 452 26.12 -16.94 20.72
C ARG A 452 26.23 -16.02 19.50
N TRP A 453 25.28 -16.16 18.59
CA TRP A 453 25.12 -15.23 17.47
C TRP A 453 24.33 -14.00 17.90
N GLU A 454 24.80 -12.83 17.48
CA GLU A 454 24.18 -11.53 17.73
C GLU A 454 24.10 -10.74 16.41
N ILE A 455 23.18 -9.78 16.34
CA ILE A 455 23.10 -8.84 15.22
C ILE A 455 23.74 -7.52 15.65
N ARG A 456 24.72 -7.06 14.88
CA ARG A 456 25.33 -5.73 15.06
C ARG A 456 25.00 -4.84 13.87
N LYS A 457 24.62 -3.60 14.17
CA LYS A 457 24.33 -2.57 13.18
C LYS A 457 25.63 -1.84 12.82
N ASN A 458 26.00 -1.84 11.54
CA ASN A 458 27.09 -1.06 10.99
C ASN A 458 26.55 0.16 10.23
N LEU A 459 26.57 1.31 10.89
CA LEU A 459 26.01 2.54 10.33
C LEU A 459 27.00 3.29 9.42
N SER A 460 28.25 2.81 9.25
CA SER A 460 29.28 3.54 8.48
C SER A 460 29.01 3.57 6.97
N ASN A 461 28.18 2.64 6.47
CA ASN A 461 27.98 2.42 5.04
C ASN A 461 26.66 3.00 4.50
N VAL A 462 25.97 3.80 5.33
CA VAL A 462 24.67 4.39 5.02
C VAL A 462 24.68 5.87 5.39
N GLN A 463 23.92 6.68 4.66
CA GLN A 463 23.81 8.12 4.93
C GLN A 463 22.82 8.39 6.05
N GLU A 464 21.65 7.75 5.98
CA GLU A 464 20.59 7.82 6.97
C GLU A 464 20.13 6.40 7.32
N PHE A 465 19.75 6.20 8.59
CA PHE A 465 19.27 4.92 9.09
C PHE A 465 18.07 5.14 10.02
N TYR A 466 16.94 4.55 9.65
CA TYR A 466 15.69 4.61 10.40
C TYR A 466 15.30 3.21 10.85
N ALA A 467 15.03 3.05 12.13
CA ALA A 467 14.65 1.77 12.73
C ALA A 467 13.29 1.89 13.44
N PHE A 468 12.45 0.88 13.23
CA PHE A 468 11.10 0.82 13.79
C PHE A 468 10.87 -0.54 14.44
N HIS A 469 10.48 -0.52 15.72
CA HIS A 469 10.13 -1.73 16.47
C HIS A 469 8.61 -1.92 16.45
N PHE A 470 8.19 -3.12 16.07
CA PHE A 470 6.79 -3.55 15.98
C PHE A 470 6.46 -4.43 17.18
N PHE A 471 5.50 -4.02 18.00
CA PHE A 471 5.07 -4.77 19.18
C PHE A 471 3.60 -4.50 19.50
N ASN A 472 2.83 -5.54 19.83
CA ASN A 472 1.46 -5.43 20.37
C ASN A 472 0.55 -4.39 19.68
N GLY A 473 0.50 -4.31 18.35
CA GLY A 473 -0.36 -3.28 17.71
C GLY A 473 0.31 -1.97 17.37
N SER A 474 1.54 -1.78 17.86
CA SER A 474 2.18 -0.47 17.85
C SER A 474 3.49 -0.50 17.09
N VAL A 475 3.84 0.67 16.57
CA VAL A 475 5.16 0.94 16.00
C VAL A 475 5.75 2.10 16.76
N VAL A 476 7.01 1.94 17.15
CA VAL A 476 7.82 3.03 17.69
C VAL A 476 9.09 3.14 16.88
N GLN A 477 9.47 4.38 16.57
CA GLN A 477 10.80 4.64 16.05
C GLN A 477 11.80 4.46 17.18
N ILE A 478 12.85 3.67 16.94
CA ILE A 478 13.93 3.42 17.88
C ILE A 478 15.22 4.06 17.38
N LEU A 479 16.20 4.22 18.28
CA LEU A 479 17.51 4.77 17.91
C LEU A 479 18.22 3.84 16.92
N ALA A 480 18.93 4.42 15.95
CA ALA A 480 19.66 3.67 14.93
C ALA A 480 20.71 2.70 15.52
N ASN A 481 21.31 3.05 16.66
CA ASN A 481 22.30 2.24 17.38
C ASN A 481 21.70 1.32 18.46
N SER A 482 20.37 1.18 18.52
CA SER A 482 19.70 0.26 19.45
C SER A 482 20.17 -1.18 19.26
N THR A 483 20.34 -1.90 20.37
CA THR A 483 20.72 -3.31 20.36
C THR A 483 19.53 -4.18 20.00
N VAL A 484 19.76 -5.15 19.11
CA VAL A 484 18.78 -6.19 18.82
C VAL A 484 18.83 -7.22 19.97
N PRO A 485 17.73 -7.44 20.71
CA PRO A 485 17.70 -8.47 21.74
C PRO A 485 17.86 -9.86 21.09
N TYR A 486 18.49 -10.80 21.79
CA TYR A 486 18.61 -12.17 21.31
C TYR A 486 17.35 -12.98 21.64
N GLY A 487 16.80 -13.67 20.64
CA GLY A 487 15.70 -14.61 20.75
C GLY A 487 15.71 -15.57 19.56
N TYR A 488 15.26 -16.80 19.75
CA TYR A 488 15.06 -17.77 18.65
C TYR A 488 13.61 -17.70 18.15
N PRO A 489 13.35 -17.65 16.83
CA PRO A 489 14.31 -17.61 15.72
C PRO A 489 15.02 -16.26 15.62
N LEU A 490 16.27 -16.24 15.13
CA LEU A 490 17.03 -15.02 14.81
C LEU A 490 17.36 -14.97 13.31
N GLN A 491 16.81 -13.98 12.59
CA GLN A 491 16.91 -13.88 11.14
C GLN A 491 16.86 -12.43 10.63
N ILE A 492 17.47 -12.22 9.47
CA ILE A 492 17.63 -10.92 8.81
C ILE A 492 17.28 -11.05 7.32
N PHE A 493 16.46 -10.11 6.85
CA PHE A 493 16.37 -9.71 5.45
C PHE A 493 16.98 -8.32 5.35
N GLU A 494 17.86 -8.08 4.39
CA GLU A 494 18.35 -6.73 4.11
C GLU A 494 18.73 -6.57 2.63
N VAL A 495 18.72 -5.33 2.16
CA VAL A 495 19.03 -4.97 0.77
C VAL A 495 20.17 -3.97 0.72
N ILE A 496 21.17 -4.16 -0.13
CA ILE A 496 22.23 -3.19 -0.39
C ILE A 496 22.36 -2.91 -1.88
N ARG A 497 22.97 -1.78 -2.25
CA ARG A 497 23.51 -1.59 -3.60
C ARG A 497 24.60 -2.63 -3.85
N ASN A 498 24.59 -3.21 -5.04
CA ASN A 498 25.56 -4.19 -5.44
C ASN A 498 26.95 -3.53 -5.58
N PRO A 499 27.98 -3.97 -4.82
CA PRO A 499 29.32 -3.38 -4.87
C PRO A 499 30.04 -3.63 -6.21
N TRP A 500 29.64 -4.65 -6.97
CA TRP A 500 30.16 -4.94 -8.32
C TRP A 500 29.44 -4.14 -9.42
N ASN A 501 28.24 -3.61 -9.13
CA ASN A 501 27.49 -2.70 -10.00
C ASN A 501 26.48 -1.89 -9.20
N ARG A 502 26.80 -0.64 -8.85
CA ARG A 502 25.97 0.19 -7.94
C ARG A 502 24.57 0.55 -8.47
N SER A 503 24.30 0.33 -9.76
CA SER A 503 22.95 0.45 -10.34
C SER A 503 22.03 -0.74 -10.02
N ASN A 504 22.58 -1.81 -9.48
CA ASN A 504 21.89 -3.05 -9.14
C ASN A 504 21.95 -3.30 -7.62
N PHE A 505 21.29 -4.37 -7.17
CA PHE A 505 21.02 -4.62 -5.76
C PHE A 505 21.37 -6.05 -5.36
N ILE A 506 21.70 -6.23 -4.09
CA ILE A 506 21.85 -7.52 -3.44
C ILE A 506 20.86 -7.58 -2.30
N MET A 507 20.03 -8.61 -2.30
CA MET A 507 19.14 -8.96 -1.20
C MET A 507 19.75 -10.14 -0.44
N VAL A 508 19.85 -10.05 0.89
CA VAL A 508 20.37 -11.13 1.74
C VAL A 508 19.23 -11.68 2.58
N LEU A 509 19.08 -13.01 2.56
CA LEU A 509 18.13 -13.76 3.37
C LEU A 509 18.93 -14.72 4.25
N ALA A 510 19.07 -14.40 5.53
CA ALA A 510 19.96 -15.14 6.42
C ALA A 510 19.35 -15.33 7.81
N GLY A 511 19.45 -16.54 8.33
CA GLY A 511 19.17 -16.87 9.73
C GLY A 511 20.40 -17.41 10.45
N ILE A 512 20.33 -17.50 11.77
CA ILE A 512 21.36 -18.19 12.58
C ILE A 512 21.49 -19.67 12.25
N ASP A 513 20.47 -20.25 11.63
CA ASP A 513 20.47 -21.60 11.07
C ASP A 513 19.70 -21.63 9.74
N ARG A 514 19.74 -22.79 9.08
CA ARG A 514 19.06 -23.05 7.81
C ARG A 514 17.53 -22.98 7.91
N TYR A 515 16.95 -23.32 9.07
CA TYR A 515 15.51 -23.29 9.28
C TYR A 515 14.98 -21.85 9.33
N CYS A 516 15.69 -20.97 10.04
CA CYS A 516 15.46 -19.54 10.07
C CYS A 516 15.66 -18.91 8.67
N THR A 517 16.72 -19.31 7.97
CA THR A 517 16.97 -18.87 6.57
C THR A 517 15.80 -19.24 5.65
N ARG A 518 15.28 -20.47 5.73
CA ARG A 518 14.11 -20.88 4.94
C ARG A 518 12.83 -20.18 5.40
N LYS A 519 12.63 -19.96 6.70
CA LYS A 519 11.48 -19.23 7.24
C LYS A 519 11.41 -17.83 6.62
N ILE A 520 12.52 -17.08 6.62
CA ILE A 520 12.52 -15.73 6.07
C ILE A 520 12.39 -15.70 4.54
N ALA A 521 13.02 -16.64 3.83
CA ALA A 521 12.86 -16.76 2.38
C ALA A 521 11.40 -17.03 1.97
N ARG A 522 10.69 -17.86 2.74
CA ARG A 522 9.27 -18.15 2.50
C ARG A 522 8.36 -16.95 2.74
N GLY A 523 8.79 -15.97 3.52
CA GLY A 523 8.05 -14.75 3.85
C GLY A 523 7.93 -13.74 2.71
N MET A 524 8.64 -13.94 1.57
CA MET A 524 8.58 -13.07 0.38
C MET A 524 8.85 -11.59 0.69
N LEU A 525 9.74 -11.32 1.65
CA LEU A 525 10.11 -9.95 2.03
C LEU A 525 10.80 -9.18 0.91
N VAL A 526 11.32 -9.89 -0.09
CA VAL A 526 11.92 -9.32 -1.30
C VAL A 526 10.95 -8.41 -2.08
N GLU A 527 9.64 -8.55 -1.89
CA GLU A 527 8.63 -7.68 -2.54
C GLU A 527 8.28 -6.44 -1.71
N LYS A 528 8.76 -6.35 -0.47
CA LYS A 528 8.34 -5.28 0.45
C LYS A 528 9.18 -4.02 0.23
N PRO A 529 8.57 -2.82 0.33
CA PRO A 529 9.29 -1.55 0.28
C PRO A 529 9.93 -1.24 1.64
N ILE A 530 10.84 -2.10 2.09
CA ILE A 530 11.66 -1.92 3.30
C ILE A 530 13.12 -2.25 2.98
N SER A 531 14.07 -1.60 3.64
CA SER A 531 15.49 -1.88 3.46
C SER A 531 15.91 -3.14 4.21
N TYR A 532 15.34 -3.35 5.40
CA TYR A 532 15.60 -4.55 6.19
C TYR A 532 14.43 -4.96 7.10
N LEU A 533 14.48 -6.21 7.54
CA LEU A 533 13.68 -6.79 8.61
C LEU A 533 14.57 -7.68 9.49
N VAL A 534 14.43 -7.55 10.81
CA VAL A 534 14.98 -8.46 11.81
C VAL A 534 13.85 -9.10 12.58
N GLU A 535 13.85 -10.41 12.69
CA GLU A 535 13.02 -11.16 13.65
C GLU A 535 13.94 -11.86 14.65
N SER A 536 13.67 -11.67 15.94
CA SER A 536 14.44 -12.25 17.06
C SER A 536 13.51 -12.66 18.20
N GLY A 537 13.04 -13.91 18.20
CA GLY A 537 11.94 -14.34 19.07
C GLY A 537 10.68 -13.51 18.80
N ASP A 538 10.17 -12.81 19.82
CA ASP A 538 9.02 -11.90 19.69
C ASP A 538 9.39 -10.48 19.24
N TYR A 539 10.68 -10.18 19.11
CA TYR A 539 11.17 -8.88 18.65
C TYR A 539 11.12 -8.80 17.12
N VAL A 540 10.41 -7.80 16.59
CA VAL A 540 10.35 -7.53 15.15
C VAL A 540 10.75 -6.08 14.90
N GLU A 541 11.85 -5.90 14.17
CA GLU A 541 12.34 -4.59 13.75
C GLU A 541 12.35 -4.51 12.22
N SER A 542 11.80 -3.44 11.67
CA SER A 542 11.97 -3.11 10.25
C SER A 542 12.51 -1.70 10.11
N GLY A 543 13.23 -1.43 9.04
CA GLY A 543 13.75 -0.10 8.83
C GLY A 543 14.21 0.19 7.41
N PHE A 544 14.75 1.38 7.29
CA PHE A 544 15.11 2.02 6.04
C PHE A 544 16.50 2.62 6.16
N TYR A 545 17.23 2.59 5.06
CA TYR A 545 18.46 3.33 4.95
C TYR A 545 18.74 3.78 3.52
N MET A 546 19.45 4.89 3.41
CA MET A 546 19.84 5.51 2.15
C MET A 546 21.30 5.15 1.88
N GLN A 547 21.59 4.72 0.65
CA GLN A 547 22.94 4.39 0.20
C GLN A 547 23.35 5.27 -0.98
N PRO A 548 24.59 5.81 -0.97
CA PRO A 548 25.14 6.63 -2.03
C PRO A 548 25.18 5.93 -3.39
#